data_AF-A0A8B0ST75-F1
#
_entry.id   AF-A0A8B0ST75-F1
#
_cell.length_a   1.000
_cell.length_b   1.000
_cell.length_c   1.000
_cell.angle_alpha   90.00
_cell.angle_beta   90.00
_cell.angle_gamma   90.00
#
_symmetry.space_group_name_H-M   'P 1'
#
loop_
_entity.id
_entity.type
_entity.pdbx_description
1 polymer ?
#
loop_
_entity_poly.entity_id
_entity_poly.type
_entity_poly.pdbx_seq_one_letter_code
_entity_poly.pdbx_strand_id
1 'polypeptide(L)'
;MEEKKSIRAGHGVCRGVCLSLVSIMSYSLWRDRQVNAFMTTNRAWGIQCDTVSQAAWVIRDGEQVDLQINYLPLYCSGYRFEARDDAGKVQRQLDKYSVYQHLSRQSH
;
A
#
# COMPACT_ATOMS: atom_id res chain seq x y z
N MET A 1 46.29 -16.90 -18.62
CA MET A 1 45.02 -16.49 -19.29
C MET A 1 43.84 -16.52 -18.33
N GLU A 2 43.80 -17.48 -17.39
CA GLU A 2 42.75 -17.66 -16.37
C GLU A 2 42.56 -16.46 -15.41
N GLU A 3 43.65 -15.81 -14.99
CA GLU A 3 43.57 -14.68 -14.03
C GLU A 3 42.78 -13.48 -14.57
N LYS A 4 43.00 -13.12 -15.85
CA LYS A 4 42.26 -12.04 -16.51
C LYS A 4 40.77 -12.36 -16.69
N LYS A 5 40.43 -13.65 -16.78
CA LYS A 5 39.05 -14.14 -16.89
C LYS A 5 38.35 -14.10 -15.53
N SER A 6 39.06 -14.46 -14.46
CA SER A 6 38.57 -14.36 -13.08
C SER A 6 38.32 -12.92 -12.64
N ILE A 7 39.25 -11.98 -12.91
CA ILE A 7 39.08 -10.56 -12.58
C ILE A 7 37.90 -9.95 -13.37
N ARG A 8 37.77 -10.28 -14.66
CA ARG A 8 36.64 -9.83 -15.50
C ARG A 8 35.31 -10.41 -15.02
N ALA A 9 35.28 -11.67 -14.60
CA ALA A 9 34.11 -12.30 -14.02
C ALA A 9 33.73 -11.67 -12.67
N GLY A 10 34.70 -11.43 -11.79
CA GLY A 10 34.49 -10.77 -10.50
C GLY A 10 33.91 -9.37 -10.63
N HIS A 11 34.46 -8.53 -11.53
CA HIS A 11 33.88 -7.22 -11.82
C HIS A 11 32.47 -7.29 -12.43
N GLY A 12 32.20 -8.30 -13.28
CA GLY A 12 30.86 -8.54 -13.82
C GLY A 12 29.83 -8.91 -12.75
N VAL A 13 30.21 -9.79 -11.83
CA VAL A 13 29.36 -10.22 -10.70
C VAL A 13 29.12 -9.06 -9.73
N CYS A 14 30.16 -8.32 -9.32
CA CYS A 14 30.01 -7.15 -8.45
C CYS A 14 29.10 -6.10 -9.10
N ARG A 15 29.28 -5.79 -10.38
CA ARG A 15 28.41 -4.87 -11.11
C ARG A 15 26.96 -5.36 -11.16
N GLY A 16 26.75 -6.64 -11.41
CA GLY A 16 25.42 -7.25 -11.39
C GLY A 16 24.74 -7.14 -10.03
N VAL A 17 25.46 -7.45 -8.94
CA VAL A 17 24.95 -7.34 -7.57
C VAL A 17 24.62 -5.90 -7.21
N CYS A 18 25.50 -4.95 -7.53
CA CYS A 18 25.24 -3.52 -7.28
C CYS A 18 23.99 -3.02 -8.00
N LEU A 19 23.79 -3.38 -9.27
CA LEU A 19 22.61 -2.98 -10.03
C LEU A 19 21.32 -3.57 -9.44
N SER A 20 21.35 -4.84 -9.01
CA SER A 20 20.23 -5.48 -8.34
C SER A 20 19.88 -4.79 -7.02
N LEU A 21 20.89 -4.47 -6.20
CA LEU A 21 20.68 -3.78 -4.92
C LEU A 21 20.10 -2.38 -5.13
N VAL A 22 20.66 -1.58 -6.05
CA VAL A 22 20.14 -0.25 -6.38
C VAL A 22 18.70 -0.33 -6.87
N SER A 23 18.36 -1.34 -7.67
CA SER A 23 16.99 -1.54 -8.17
C SER A 23 16.03 -1.90 -7.03
N ILE A 24 16.42 -2.79 -6.12
CA ILE A 24 15.61 -3.16 -4.94
C ILE A 24 15.38 -1.95 -4.05
N MET A 25 16.42 -1.17 -3.76
CA MET A 25 16.33 0.03 -2.93
C MET A 25 15.48 1.13 -3.58
N SER A 26 15.59 1.30 -4.90
CA SER A 26 14.74 2.26 -5.63
C SER A 26 13.28 1.83 -5.62
N TYR A 27 13.02 0.53 -5.78
CA TYR A 27 11.67 -0.03 -5.75
C TYR A 27 11.03 0.06 -4.36
N SER A 28 11.78 -0.23 -3.28
CA SER A 28 11.28 -0.08 -1.91
C SER A 28 10.93 1.37 -1.62
N LEU A 29 11.82 2.32 -1.95
CA LEU A 29 11.61 3.74 -1.73
C LEU A 29 10.40 4.28 -2.52
N TRP A 30 10.19 3.79 -3.74
CA TRP A 30 9.01 4.10 -4.53
C TRP A 30 7.72 3.54 -3.91
N ARG A 31 7.74 2.31 -3.39
CA ARG A 31 6.59 1.73 -2.67
C ARG A 31 6.28 2.50 -1.39
N ASP A 32 7.28 2.77 -0.56
CA ASP A 32 7.13 3.54 0.67
C ASP A 32 6.53 4.92 0.40
N ARG A 33 7.01 5.61 -0.65
CA ARG A 33 6.46 6.91 -1.05
C ARG A 33 4.97 6.83 -1.38
N GLN A 34 4.53 5.77 -2.06
CA GLN A 34 3.11 5.59 -2.38
C GLN A 34 2.27 5.26 -1.14
N VAL A 35 2.75 4.38 -0.26
CA VAL A 35 2.07 4.05 1.00
C VAL A 35 1.92 5.29 1.86
N ASN A 36 2.99 6.09 1.99
CA ASN A 36 2.95 7.32 2.77
C ASN A 36 1.96 8.33 2.17
N ALA A 37 1.97 8.54 0.85
CA ALA A 37 1.01 9.42 0.18
C ALA A 37 -0.44 8.96 0.36
N PHE A 38 -0.68 7.64 0.34
CA PHE A 38 -1.98 7.04 0.62
C PHE A 38 -2.43 7.31 2.06
N MET A 39 -1.57 7.05 3.05
CA MET A 39 -1.86 7.29 4.46
C MET A 39 -2.09 8.77 4.77
N THR A 40 -1.30 9.67 4.17
CA THR A 40 -1.51 11.12 4.29
C THR A 40 -2.86 11.54 3.72
N THR A 41 -3.24 11.01 2.56
CA THR A 41 -4.55 11.28 1.96
C THR A 41 -5.66 10.74 2.86
N ASN A 42 -5.57 9.50 3.33
CA ASN A 42 -6.55 8.92 4.24
C ASN A 42 -6.76 9.79 5.48
N ARG A 43 -5.68 10.26 6.11
CA ARG A 43 -5.75 11.19 7.25
C ARG A 43 -6.45 12.50 6.91
N ALA A 44 -6.19 13.07 5.74
CA ALA A 44 -6.87 14.30 5.29
C ALA A 44 -8.39 14.10 5.11
N TRP A 45 -8.82 12.88 4.80
CA TRP A 45 -10.22 12.48 4.73
C TRP A 45 -10.80 11.99 6.07
N GLY A 46 -10.03 12.06 7.17
CA GLY A 46 -10.45 11.56 8.48
C GLY A 46 -10.46 10.04 8.61
N ILE A 47 -9.92 9.32 7.62
CA ILE A 47 -9.82 7.86 7.58
C ILE A 47 -8.61 7.43 8.39
N GLN A 48 -8.86 6.63 9.41
CA GLN A 48 -7.84 5.95 10.19
C GLN A 48 -7.79 4.48 9.79
N CYS A 49 -6.57 3.97 9.64
CA CYS A 49 -6.32 2.56 9.37
C CYS A 49 -5.69 1.95 10.62
N ASP A 50 -6.29 0.89 11.15
CA ASP A 50 -5.70 0.16 12.26
C ASP A 50 -4.39 -0.52 11.82
N THR A 51 -3.36 -0.44 12.66
CA THR A 51 -2.03 -0.97 12.32
C THR A 51 -1.97 -2.50 12.36
N VAL A 52 -2.84 -3.14 13.13
CA VAL A 52 -2.84 -4.59 13.39
C VAL A 52 -3.83 -5.29 12.47
N SER A 53 -5.09 -4.88 12.52
CA SER A 53 -6.20 -5.46 11.78
C SER A 53 -6.30 -4.91 10.35
N GLN A 54 -5.58 -3.82 10.05
CA GLN A 54 -5.67 -3.10 8.77
C GLN A 54 -7.07 -2.53 8.48
N ALA A 55 -8.00 -2.59 9.43
CA ALA A 55 -9.37 -2.12 9.25
C ALA A 55 -9.40 -0.60 9.09
N ALA A 56 -10.17 -0.11 8.13
CA ALA A 56 -10.32 1.30 7.85
C ALA A 56 -11.62 1.83 8.49
N TRP A 57 -11.53 2.90 9.25
CA TRP A 57 -12.66 3.54 9.93
C TRP A 57 -12.51 5.05 9.90
N VAL A 58 -13.61 5.75 10.15
CA VAL A 58 -13.67 7.22 10.23
C VAL A 58 -14.38 7.63 11.51
N ILE A 59 -14.08 8.81 12.03
CA ILE A 59 -14.85 9.40 13.13
C ILE A 59 -15.94 10.29 12.52
N ARG A 60 -17.21 9.96 12.76
CA ARG A 60 -18.36 10.80 12.41
C ARG A 60 -19.14 11.13 13.69
N ASP A 61 -19.40 12.41 13.92
CA ASP A 61 -20.15 12.90 15.09
C ASP A 61 -19.62 12.40 16.46
N GLY A 62 -18.32 12.09 16.53
CA GLY A 62 -17.66 11.59 17.74
C GLY A 62 -17.72 10.06 17.92
N GLU A 63 -18.40 9.33 17.03
CA GLU A 63 -18.42 7.87 17.01
C GLU A 63 -17.48 7.30 15.93
N GLN A 64 -16.88 6.15 16.25
CA GLN A 64 -16.09 5.38 15.31
C GLN A 64 -17.06 4.64 14.38
N VAL A 65 -16.97 4.92 13.07
CA VAL A 65 -17.77 4.27 12.04
C VAL A 65 -16.83 3.53 11.10
N ASP A 66 -17.00 2.22 11.01
CA ASP A 66 -16.26 1.39 10.07
C ASP A 66 -16.58 1.78 8.62
N LEU A 67 -15.54 1.88 7.81
CA LEU A 67 -15.70 2.18 6.40
C LEU A 67 -16.19 0.94 5.67
N GLN A 68 -17.34 1.06 5.03
CA GLN A 68 -17.93 -0.02 4.23
C GLN A 68 -18.34 0.48 2.85
N ILE A 69 -18.15 -0.38 1.86
CA ILE A 69 -18.61 -0.15 0.48
C ILE A 69 -19.40 -1.36 0.03
N ASN A 70 -20.64 -1.14 -0.42
CA ASN A 70 -21.57 -2.22 -0.77
C ASN A 70 -21.68 -3.30 0.33
N TYR A 71 -21.78 -2.89 1.61
CA TYR A 71 -21.87 -3.76 2.79
C TYR A 71 -20.62 -4.61 3.07
N LEU A 72 -19.49 -4.32 2.42
CA LEU A 72 -18.21 -4.98 2.70
C LEU A 72 -17.28 -4.05 3.48
N PRO A 73 -16.68 -4.51 4.60
CA PRO A 73 -15.70 -3.74 5.35
C PRO A 73 -14.43 -3.46 4.54
N LEU A 74 -13.92 -2.24 4.68
CA LEU A 74 -12.73 -1.77 3.99
C LEU A 74 -11.48 -1.93 4.86
N TYR A 75 -10.40 -2.35 4.22
CA TYR A 75 -9.09 -2.54 4.83
C TYR A 75 -8.02 -1.77 4.06
N CYS A 76 -7.06 -1.20 4.78
CA CYS A 76 -5.90 -0.50 4.23
C CYS A 76 -4.75 -1.50 4.00
N SER A 77 -4.46 -1.80 2.73
CA SER A 77 -3.40 -2.73 2.34
C SER A 77 -2.29 -1.99 1.60
N GLY A 78 -1.30 -1.50 2.35
CA GLY A 78 -0.21 -0.69 1.79
C GLY A 78 -0.70 0.64 1.23
N TYR A 79 -0.77 0.76 -0.10
CA TYR A 79 -1.15 2.00 -0.80
C TYR A 79 -2.55 1.95 -1.44
N ARG A 80 -3.38 0.95 -1.09
CA ARG A 80 -4.71 0.73 -1.67
C ARG A 80 -5.72 0.27 -0.61
N PHE A 81 -7.00 0.32 -0.98
CA PHE A 81 -8.09 -0.26 -0.19
C PHE A 81 -8.45 -1.66 -0.69
N GLU A 82 -8.77 -2.55 0.23
CA GLU A 82 -9.28 -3.89 -0.02
C GLU A 82 -10.63 -4.04 0.67
N ALA A 83 -11.65 -4.45 -0.08
CA ALA A 83 -12.89 -4.95 0.51
C ALA A 83 -12.69 -6.44 0.81
N ARG A 84 -12.82 -6.81 2.07
CA ARG A 84 -12.77 -8.21 2.52
C ARG A 84 -14.18 -8.66 2.93
N ASP A 85 -14.48 -9.94 2.77
CA ASP A 85 -15.67 -10.53 3.36
C ASP A 85 -15.48 -10.82 4.85
N ASP A 86 -16.55 -11.26 5.53
CA ASP A 86 -16.53 -11.64 6.95
C ASP A 86 -15.57 -12.81 7.27
N ALA A 87 -15.16 -13.58 6.25
CA ALA A 87 -14.14 -14.64 6.37
C ALA A 87 -12.71 -14.11 6.14
N GLY A 88 -12.53 -12.79 5.96
CA GLY A 88 -11.25 -12.14 5.74
C GLY A 88 -10.70 -12.30 4.32
N LYS A 89 -11.48 -12.86 3.39
CA LYS A 89 -11.03 -13.06 2.00
C LYS A 89 -11.20 -11.76 1.22
N VAL A 90 -10.15 -11.38 0.48
CA VAL A 90 -10.21 -10.21 -0.42
C VAL A 90 -11.19 -10.49 -1.55
N GLN A 91 -12.35 -9.84 -1.48
CA GLN A 91 -13.38 -9.89 -2.53
C GLN A 91 -13.02 -8.95 -3.66
N ARG A 92 -12.53 -7.75 -3.34
CA ARG A 92 -12.27 -6.72 -4.34
C ARG A 92 -11.14 -5.78 -3.93
N GLN A 93 -10.19 -5.60 -4.83
CA GLN A 93 -9.24 -4.49 -4.74
C GLN A 93 -9.94 -3.22 -5.26
N LEU A 94 -9.89 -2.17 -4.46
CA LEU A 94 -10.57 -0.92 -4.77
C LEU A 94 -9.57 0.17 -5.06
N ASP A 95 -9.84 0.89 -6.14
CA ASP A 95 -9.10 2.09 -6.47
C ASP A 95 -9.42 3.18 -5.44
N LYS A 96 -8.38 3.88 -4.97
CA LYS A 96 -8.50 4.92 -3.94
C LYS A 96 -9.50 6.02 -4.33
N TYR A 97 -9.56 6.41 -5.60
CA TYR A 97 -10.45 7.48 -6.06
C TYR A 97 -11.91 7.05 -5.99
N SER A 98 -12.19 5.78 -6.31
CA SER A 98 -13.54 5.22 -6.20
C SER A 98 -14.03 5.22 -4.75
N VAL A 99 -13.13 4.91 -3.80
CA VAL A 99 -13.45 4.93 -2.37
C VAL A 99 -13.71 6.36 -1.91
N TYR A 100 -12.82 7.32 -2.17
CA TYR A 100 -13.04 8.70 -1.76
C TYR A 100 -14.31 9.32 -2.37
N GLN A 101 -14.60 9.00 -3.64
CA GLN A 101 -15.84 9.45 -4.29
C GLN A 101 -17.08 8.81 -3.65
N HIS A 102 -17.01 7.55 -3.24
CA HIS A 102 -18.10 6.90 -2.52
C HIS A 102 -18.33 7.54 -1.14
N LEU A 103 -17.25 7.81 -0.39
CA LEU A 103 -17.30 8.47 0.91
C LEU A 103 -17.85 9.89 0.83
N SER A 104 -17.46 10.65 -0.19
CA SER A 104 -17.99 11.98 -0.45
C SER A 104 -19.49 11.96 -0.73
N ARG A 105 -20.02 10.91 -1.39
CA ARG A 105 -21.46 10.75 -1.64
C ARG A 105 -22.26 10.31 -0.41
N GLN A 106 -21.62 9.59 0.52
CA GLN A 106 -22.22 9.19 1.80
C GLN A 106 -22.20 10.31 2.86
N SER A 107 -21.79 11.53 2.51
CA SER A 107 -21.64 12.66 3.41
C SER A 107 -22.97 13.41 3.68
N HIS A 108 -24.12 12.74 3.67
CA HIS A 108 -25.42 13.39 3.87
C HIS A 108 -26.30 12.67 4.88
#